data_AF-M5BLI7-F1
#
_entry.id   AF-M5BLI7-F1
#
_cell.length_a   1.000
_cell.length_b   1.000
_cell.length_c   1.000
_cell.angle_alpha   90.00
_cell.angle_beta   90.00
_cell.angle_gamma   90.00
#
_symmetry.space_group_name_H-M   'P 1'
#
loop_
_entity.id
_entity.type
_entity.pdbx_description
1 polymer ?
#
loop_
_entity_poly.entity_id
_entity_poly.type
_entity_poly.pdbx_seq_one_letter_code
_entity_poly.pdbx_strand_id
1 'polypeptide(L)'
;MRALITLGLPSYGYVQTSNERKLIQRSRITELGNLHVRRADGAAGTGLVRVKGEGEGDDSGQVQFKQLVKTGALKLNSDGNYVGAGGFNRLWDVCSSTPYLVSQNAKQVVAYDDPQSLGMKAAFARGAGLRGVNMFDVHGDTENWTLTDAIREGLGLA
;
A
#
# COMPACT_ATOMS: atom_id res chain seq x y z
N MET A 1 -28.84 5.77 15.84
CA MET A 1 -28.58 4.37 15.42
C MET A 1 -27.09 4.24 15.12
N ARG A 2 -26.38 3.24 15.66
CA ARG A 2 -24.97 2.95 15.28
C ARG A 2 -24.97 2.02 14.06
N ALA A 3 -24.12 2.31 13.07
CA ALA A 3 -23.98 1.44 11.91
C ALA A 3 -23.42 0.07 12.32
N LEU A 4 -23.86 -1.01 11.67
CA LEU A 4 -23.38 -2.38 11.87
C LEU A 4 -22.36 -2.81 10.80
N ILE A 5 -21.80 -1.85 10.08
CA ILE A 5 -20.88 -2.06 8.97
C ILE A 5 -19.44 -1.95 9.48
N THR A 6 -18.56 -2.85 9.03
CA THR A 6 -17.11 -2.76 9.21
C THR A 6 -16.43 -2.34 7.92
N LEU A 7 -15.35 -1.57 8.01
CA LEU A 7 -14.50 -1.24 6.87
C LEU A 7 -13.43 -2.32 6.69
N GLY A 8 -13.38 -2.95 5.52
CA GLY A 8 -12.38 -3.95 5.17
C GLY A 8 -11.03 -3.32 4.82
N LEU A 9 -9.97 -3.83 5.44
CA LEU A 9 -8.59 -3.37 5.29
C LEU A 9 -7.70 -4.51 4.75
N PRO A 10 -6.94 -4.31 3.66
CA PRO A 10 -6.03 -5.32 3.17
C PRO A 10 -4.68 -5.22 3.91
N SER A 11 -4.08 -6.37 4.23
CA SER A 11 -2.68 -6.50 4.65
C SER A 11 -1.76 -6.94 3.50
N TYR A 12 -2.25 -6.80 2.28
CA TYR A 12 -1.60 -7.22 1.04
C TYR A 12 -1.71 -6.12 -0.02
N GLY A 13 -0.94 -6.27 -1.07
CA GLY A 13 -1.03 -5.47 -2.30
C GLY A 13 -1.12 -6.35 -3.53
N TYR A 14 -1.07 -5.72 -4.69
CA TYR A 14 -1.00 -6.38 -5.99
C TYR A 14 0.21 -5.90 -6.78
N VAL A 15 1.03 -6.84 -7.22
CA VAL A 15 2.13 -6.61 -8.15
C VAL A 15 1.60 -6.65 -9.57
N GLN A 16 2.00 -5.67 -10.38
CA GLN A 16 1.76 -5.62 -11.81
C GLN A 16 3.10 -5.45 -12.52
N THR A 17 3.35 -6.27 -13.54
CA THR A 17 4.51 -6.09 -14.42
C THR A 17 4.23 -4.98 -15.43
N SER A 18 4.73 -3.77 -15.14
CA SER A 18 4.54 -2.57 -15.97
C SER A 18 5.60 -1.50 -15.67
N ASN A 19 5.96 -0.73 -16.70
CA ASN A 19 6.71 0.53 -16.59
C ASN A 19 5.84 1.76 -16.82
N GLU A 20 4.56 1.57 -17.12
CA GLU A 20 3.65 2.64 -17.48
C GLU A 20 3.40 3.57 -16.30
N ARG A 21 3.38 4.87 -16.61
CA ARG A 21 3.10 5.93 -15.63
C ARG A 21 1.72 6.55 -15.80
N LYS A 22 0.92 6.00 -16.72
CA LYS A 22 -0.43 6.46 -17.04
C LYS A 22 -1.32 5.23 -17.24
N LEU A 23 -2.57 5.33 -16.80
CA LEU A 23 -3.57 4.30 -17.05
C LEU A 23 -4.19 4.50 -18.44
N ILE A 24 -4.60 3.40 -19.07
CA ILE A 24 -5.42 3.45 -20.28
C ILE A 24 -6.84 3.84 -19.85
N GLN A 25 -7.23 5.08 -20.11
CA GLN A 25 -8.59 5.56 -19.88
C GLN A 25 -9.52 4.97 -20.96
N ARG A 26 -10.34 3.98 -20.61
CA ARG A 26 -11.40 3.49 -21.53
C ARG A 26 -12.57 4.47 -21.45
N SER A 27 -12.76 5.23 -22.53
CA SER A 27 -13.68 6.36 -22.73
C SER A 27 -13.22 7.70 -22.14
N ARG A 28 -13.42 8.77 -22.94
CA ARG A 28 -13.19 10.17 -22.56
C ARG A 28 -14.18 10.55 -21.46
N ILE A 29 -13.83 10.29 -20.21
CA ILE A 29 -14.34 11.16 -19.14
C ILE A 29 -13.46 12.40 -19.17
N THR A 30 -13.93 13.41 -19.89
CA THR A 30 -13.48 14.79 -19.74
C THR A 30 -13.67 15.15 -18.27
N GLU A 31 -12.57 15.44 -17.56
CA GLU A 31 -12.52 15.88 -16.15
C GLU A 31 -12.57 14.80 -15.04
N LEU A 32 -11.67 13.80 -15.09
CA LEU A 32 -11.13 13.30 -13.81
C LEU A 32 -9.76 13.94 -13.56
N GLY A 33 -9.65 14.59 -12.40
CA GLY A 33 -8.47 15.32 -11.96
C GLY A 33 -7.18 14.53 -12.11
N ASN A 34 -6.11 15.24 -12.42
CA ASN A 34 -4.77 14.68 -12.54
C ASN A 34 -4.45 13.76 -11.35
N LEU A 35 -3.82 12.61 -11.61
CA LEU A 35 -3.22 11.78 -10.55
C LEU A 35 -2.18 12.64 -9.83
N HIS A 36 -2.51 13.14 -8.64
CA HIS A 36 -1.62 13.96 -7.84
C HIS A 36 -0.68 13.04 -7.09
N VAL A 37 0.41 12.65 -7.75
CA VAL A 37 1.49 11.87 -7.14
C VAL A 37 2.34 12.81 -6.30
N ARG A 38 2.34 12.63 -4.98
CA ARG A 38 3.41 13.20 -4.15
C ARG A 38 4.56 12.18 -4.11
N ARG A 39 5.73 12.59 -4.60
CA ARG A 39 6.96 11.85 -4.34
C ARG A 39 7.24 11.94 -2.84
N ALA A 40 7.27 10.80 -2.17
CA ALA A 40 7.98 10.71 -0.91
C ALA A 40 9.48 10.67 -1.23
N ASP A 41 10.27 11.46 -0.53
CA ASP A 41 11.72 11.57 -0.74
C ASP A 41 12.37 10.19 -0.60
N GLY A 42 12.91 9.68 -1.70
CA GLY A 42 13.54 8.37 -1.79
C GLY A 42 14.49 8.31 -2.97
N ALA A 43 15.78 8.06 -2.68
CA ALA A 43 16.83 7.91 -3.69
C ALA A 43 16.47 6.76 -4.65
N ALA A 44 16.65 7.00 -5.96
CA ALA A 44 16.50 5.97 -6.98
C ALA A 44 17.45 4.80 -6.66
N GLY A 45 16.92 3.72 -6.10
CA GLY A 45 17.73 2.58 -5.68
C GLY A 45 18.34 1.87 -6.88
N THR A 46 19.64 1.59 -6.83
CA THR A 46 20.38 0.78 -7.81
C THR A 46 20.15 -0.73 -7.62
N GLY A 47 19.11 -1.13 -6.88
CA GLY A 47 18.86 -2.52 -6.51
C GLY A 47 18.18 -3.34 -7.62
N LEU A 48 18.35 -4.66 -7.52
CA LEU A 48 17.80 -5.68 -8.42
C LEU A 48 16.64 -6.47 -7.77
N VAL A 49 16.03 -5.94 -6.70
CA VAL A 49 14.91 -6.64 -6.03
C VAL A 49 13.75 -6.77 -7.01
N ARG A 50 13.18 -7.97 -7.05
CA ARG A 50 11.97 -8.30 -7.81
C ARG A 50 10.98 -8.96 -6.88
N VAL A 51 9.77 -8.45 -6.82
CA VAL A 51 8.71 -8.96 -5.94
C VAL A 51 7.94 -10.03 -6.68
N LYS A 52 7.69 -11.17 -6.04
CA LYS A 52 6.88 -12.25 -6.62
C LYS A 52 5.47 -12.24 -6.04
N GLY A 53 4.47 -12.01 -6.88
CA GLY A 53 3.07 -12.18 -6.53
C GLY A 53 2.67 -13.66 -6.43
N GLU A 54 1.65 -13.93 -5.62
CA GLU A 54 0.90 -15.17 -5.55
C GLU A 54 0.10 -15.31 -6.85
N GLY A 55 0.65 -16.09 -7.78
CA GLY A 55 0.12 -16.32 -9.13
C GLY A 55 1.06 -17.21 -9.93
N GLU A 56 0.53 -17.85 -10.98
CA GLU A 56 1.35 -18.57 -11.95
C GLU A 56 1.77 -17.62 -13.07
N GLY A 57 3.06 -17.60 -13.42
CA GLY A 57 3.57 -16.81 -14.55
C GLY A 57 4.48 -15.64 -14.17
N ASP A 58 4.10 -14.42 -14.55
CA ASP A 58 4.97 -13.24 -14.75
C ASP A 58 5.28 -12.40 -13.50
N ASP A 59 5.29 -13.03 -12.33
CA ASP A 59 5.43 -12.41 -10.99
C ASP A 59 4.31 -11.42 -10.59
N SER A 60 3.28 -11.25 -11.42
CA SER A 60 2.09 -10.48 -11.04
C SER A 60 1.22 -11.25 -10.06
N GLY A 61 0.38 -10.54 -9.31
CA GLY A 61 -0.57 -11.16 -8.37
C GLY A 61 -0.52 -10.53 -6.99
N GLN A 62 -1.20 -11.18 -6.04
CA GLN A 62 -1.28 -10.69 -4.67
C GLN A 62 0.09 -10.82 -3.98
N VAL A 63 0.48 -9.85 -3.17
CA VAL A 63 1.71 -9.94 -2.35
C VAL A 63 1.42 -9.45 -0.95
N GLN A 64 1.84 -10.19 0.06
CA GLN A 64 1.63 -9.79 1.45
C GLN A 64 2.49 -8.58 1.82
N PHE A 65 1.99 -7.68 2.67
CA PHE A 65 2.76 -6.50 3.11
C PHE A 65 4.11 -6.92 3.72
N LYS A 66 4.11 -7.92 4.60
CA LYS A 66 5.35 -8.47 5.17
C LYS A 66 6.32 -9.02 4.11
N GLN A 67 5.84 -9.52 2.96
CA GLN A 67 6.71 -9.99 1.88
C GLN A 67 7.40 -8.81 1.20
N LEU A 68 6.75 -7.65 1.06
CA LEU A 68 7.39 -6.43 0.55
C LEU A 68 8.54 -5.98 1.46
N VAL A 69 8.36 -6.10 2.77
CA VAL A 69 9.42 -5.82 3.75
C VAL A 69 10.53 -6.87 3.67
N LYS A 70 10.17 -8.17 3.70
CA LYS A 70 11.12 -9.29 3.69
C LYS A 70 11.97 -9.34 2.42
N THR A 71 11.41 -8.98 1.26
CA THR A 71 12.13 -8.94 -0.01
C THR A 71 13.06 -7.73 -0.13
N GLY A 72 12.91 -6.73 0.73
CA GLY A 72 13.67 -5.48 0.68
C GLY A 72 13.17 -4.48 -0.36
N ALA A 73 11.98 -4.70 -0.94
CA ALA A 73 11.30 -3.69 -1.77
C ALA A 73 10.78 -2.52 -0.93
N LEU A 74 10.47 -2.78 0.34
CA LEU A 74 10.08 -1.82 1.35
C LEU A 74 10.97 -1.97 2.58
N LYS A 75 11.34 -0.87 3.24
CA LYS A 75 12.07 -0.89 4.51
C LYS A 75 11.57 0.18 5.46
N LEU A 76 11.69 -0.06 6.76
CA LEU A 76 11.48 0.97 7.77
C LEU A 76 12.69 1.92 7.79
N ASN A 77 12.46 3.23 7.76
CA ASN A 77 13.50 4.23 7.94
C ASN A 77 13.69 4.58 9.42
N SER A 78 14.65 5.47 9.73
CA SER A 78 14.93 5.94 11.09
C SER A 78 13.76 6.64 11.77
N ASP A 79 12.84 7.19 10.97
CA ASP A 79 11.72 7.99 11.43
C ASP A 79 10.46 7.14 11.68
N GLY A 80 10.59 5.81 11.61
CA GLY A 80 9.47 4.87 11.78
C GLY A 80 8.54 4.80 10.58
N ASN A 81 8.94 5.33 9.42
CA ASN A 81 8.15 5.31 8.19
C ASN A 81 8.67 4.27 7.20
N TYR A 82 7.75 3.59 6.51
CA TYR A 82 8.12 2.70 5.42
C TYR A 82 8.48 3.48 4.17
N VAL A 83 9.64 3.20 3.61
CA VAL A 83 10.17 3.80 2.38
C VAL A 83 10.52 2.72 1.35
N GLY A 84 10.53 3.10 0.07
CA GLY A 84 10.98 2.21 -1.00
C GLY A 84 12.46 1.85 -0.85
N ALA A 85 12.82 0.62 -1.20
CA ALA A 85 14.18 0.11 -1.18
C ALA A 85 14.41 -0.92 -2.29
N GLY A 86 15.64 -1.42 -2.43
CA GLY A 86 15.92 -2.50 -3.37
C GLY A 86 15.73 -2.15 -4.85
N GLY A 87 15.65 -0.87 -5.20
CA GLY A 87 15.32 -0.40 -6.55
C GLY A 87 13.86 -0.06 -6.77
N PHE A 88 13.04 -0.11 -5.72
CA PHE A 88 11.70 0.46 -5.68
C PHE A 88 11.71 1.86 -5.06
N ASN A 89 10.87 2.74 -5.61
CA ASN A 89 10.51 4.01 -5.01
C ASN A 89 9.08 3.92 -4.47
N ARG A 90 8.86 4.35 -3.22
CA ARG A 90 7.52 4.52 -2.66
C ARG A 90 6.97 5.88 -3.07
N LEU A 91 5.78 5.89 -3.64
CA LEU A 91 5.03 7.06 -4.04
C LEU A 91 3.68 7.06 -3.31
N TRP A 92 3.10 8.25 -3.11
CA TRP A 92 1.80 8.41 -2.48
C TRP A 92 0.78 8.90 -3.50
N ASP A 93 -0.34 8.18 -3.63
CA ASP A 93 -1.49 8.65 -4.37
C ASP A 93 -2.44 9.41 -3.44
N VAL A 94 -2.54 10.73 -3.65
CA VAL A 94 -3.39 11.59 -2.84
C VAL A 94 -4.88 11.28 -3.04
N CYS A 95 -5.28 10.83 -4.23
CA CYS A 95 -6.69 10.61 -4.56
C CYS A 95 -7.27 9.41 -3.79
N SER A 96 -6.53 8.31 -3.71
CA SER A 96 -6.92 7.12 -2.94
C SER A 96 -6.41 7.13 -1.50
N SER A 97 -5.48 8.03 -1.16
CA SER A 97 -4.79 8.04 0.13
C SER A 97 -4.10 6.70 0.44
N THR A 98 -3.43 6.13 -0.56
CA THR A 98 -2.65 4.90 -0.42
C THR A 98 -1.26 5.02 -1.04
N PRO A 99 -0.29 4.21 -0.57
CA PRO A 99 1.01 4.12 -1.18
C PRO A 99 1.02 3.19 -2.40
N TYR A 100 2.04 3.36 -3.23
CA TYR A 100 2.42 2.37 -4.23
C TYR A 100 3.93 2.37 -4.46
N LEU A 101 4.48 1.20 -4.78
CA LEU A 101 5.89 1.05 -5.16
C LEU A 101 6.03 1.05 -6.68
N VAL A 102 7.11 1.66 -7.18
CA VAL A 102 7.50 1.58 -8.59
C VAL A 102 8.98 1.23 -8.73
N SER A 103 9.30 0.28 -9.61
CA SER A 103 10.67 -0.03 -10.01
C SER A 103 10.78 -0.11 -11.52
N GLN A 104 11.64 0.71 -12.11
CA GLN A 104 11.96 0.67 -13.54
C GLN A 104 12.84 -0.55 -13.89
N ASN A 105 13.72 -0.95 -12.96
CA ASN A 105 14.60 -2.10 -13.13
C ASN A 105 13.80 -3.40 -13.12
N ALA A 106 12.93 -3.58 -12.11
CA ALA A 106 12.06 -4.75 -12.04
C ALA A 106 10.84 -4.63 -12.96
N LYS A 107 10.56 -3.47 -13.56
CA LYS A 107 9.33 -3.22 -14.33
C LYS A 107 8.08 -3.59 -13.54
N GLN A 108 8.02 -3.14 -12.29
CA GLN A 108 6.96 -3.50 -11.36
C GLN A 108 6.32 -2.26 -10.74
N VAL A 109 4.98 -2.28 -10.70
CA VAL A 109 4.16 -1.39 -9.90
C VAL A 109 3.44 -2.23 -8.85
N VAL A 110 3.50 -1.81 -7.58
CA VAL A 110 2.82 -2.52 -6.49
C VAL A 110 1.89 -1.53 -5.78
N ALA A 111 0.58 -1.71 -5.92
CA ALA A 111 -0.40 -0.97 -5.14
C ALA A 111 -0.71 -1.75 -3.86
N TYR A 112 -0.67 -1.09 -2.70
CA TYR A 112 -0.78 -1.75 -1.39
C TYR A 112 -1.27 -0.77 -0.32
N ASP A 113 -1.56 -1.28 0.87
CA ASP A 113 -1.77 -0.48 2.08
C ASP A 113 -0.58 -0.65 3.04
N ASP A 114 -0.27 0.39 3.80
CA ASP A 114 0.77 0.41 4.82
C ASP A 114 0.23 1.01 6.15
N PRO A 115 1.03 1.09 7.23
CA PRO A 115 0.57 1.66 8.49
C PRO A 115 -0.08 3.04 8.35
N GLN A 116 0.44 3.90 7.45
CA GLN A 116 -0.08 5.24 7.25
C GLN A 116 -1.51 5.18 6.68
N SER A 117 -1.71 4.46 5.57
CA SER A 117 -3.03 4.38 4.92
C SER A 117 -4.05 3.60 5.75
N LEU A 118 -3.63 2.54 6.45
CA LEU A 118 -4.51 1.77 7.34
C LEU A 118 -4.94 2.56 8.57
N GLY A 119 -4.03 3.32 9.19
CA GLY A 119 -4.36 4.23 10.28
C GLY A 119 -5.38 5.29 9.85
N MET A 120 -5.22 5.86 8.66
CA MET A 120 -6.20 6.82 8.09
C MET A 120 -7.57 6.18 7.85
N LYS A 121 -7.61 4.97 7.29
CA LYS A 121 -8.88 4.24 7.07
C LYS A 121 -9.58 3.87 8.38
N ALA A 122 -8.81 3.47 9.40
CA ALA A 122 -9.33 3.21 10.73
C ALA A 122 -9.89 4.49 11.40
N ALA A 123 -9.17 5.62 11.29
CA ALA A 123 -9.65 6.92 11.76
C ALA A 123 -10.92 7.37 11.03
N PHE A 124 -11.00 7.13 9.72
CA PHE A 124 -12.21 7.34 8.94
C PHE A 124 -13.37 6.47 9.45
N ALA A 125 -13.16 5.17 9.66
CA ALA A 125 -14.19 4.27 10.18
C ALA A 125 -14.76 4.75 11.53
N ARG A 126 -13.88 5.19 12.43
CA ARG A 126 -14.26 5.81 13.70
C ARG A 126 -15.08 7.09 13.49
N GLY A 127 -14.58 8.02 12.67
CA GLY A 127 -15.22 9.32 12.41
C GLY A 127 -16.57 9.20 11.70
N ALA A 128 -16.73 8.21 10.82
CA ALA A 128 -17.96 7.92 10.09
C ALA A 128 -18.98 7.12 10.92
N GLY A 129 -18.66 6.74 12.16
CA GLY A 129 -19.57 5.97 13.01
C GLY A 129 -19.79 4.52 12.54
N LEU A 130 -18.84 3.95 11.80
CA LEU A 130 -18.83 2.53 11.47
C LEU A 130 -18.62 1.68 12.74
N ARG A 131 -18.98 0.40 12.66
CA ARG A 131 -18.83 -0.53 13.80
C ARG A 131 -17.37 -0.81 14.14
N GLY A 132 -16.49 -0.68 13.15
CA GLY A 132 -15.07 -0.94 13.26
C GLY A 132 -14.48 -1.29 11.91
N VAL A 133 -13.44 -2.12 11.94
CA VAL A 133 -12.70 -2.58 10.76
C VAL A 133 -12.51 -4.09 10.82
N ASN A 134 -12.29 -4.71 9.67
CA ASN A 134 -11.80 -6.08 9.56
C ASN A 134 -10.57 -6.10 8.66
N MET A 135 -9.60 -6.98 8.92
CA MET A 135 -8.39 -7.10 8.11
C MET A 135 -8.39 -8.44 7.35
N PHE A 136 -8.12 -8.39 6.05
CA PHE A 136 -7.82 -9.58 5.26
C PHE A 136 -6.37 -9.50 4.78
N ASP A 137 -5.48 -10.40 5.17
CA ASP A 137 -5.61 -11.31 6.30
C ASP A 137 -4.44 -11.13 7.28
N VAL A 138 -4.56 -11.64 8.50
CA VAL A 138 -3.56 -11.36 9.54
C VAL A 138 -2.15 -11.86 9.17
N HIS A 139 -2.03 -12.84 8.27
CA HIS A 139 -0.75 -13.33 7.77
C HIS A 139 0.06 -12.25 7.04
N GLY A 140 -0.56 -11.20 6.53
CA GLY A 140 0.13 -10.11 5.83
C GLY A 140 0.86 -9.12 6.74
N ASP A 141 0.53 -9.11 8.04
CA ASP A 141 1.17 -8.23 9.01
C ASP A 141 2.62 -8.67 9.32
N THR A 142 3.40 -7.75 9.85
CA THR A 142 4.76 -7.99 10.32
C THR A 142 4.77 -8.74 11.65
N GLU A 143 5.93 -9.33 12.01
CA GLU A 143 6.11 -10.00 13.31
C GLU A 143 5.85 -9.07 14.51
N ASN A 144 5.98 -7.76 14.31
CA ASN A 144 5.75 -6.72 15.31
C ASN A 144 4.37 -6.05 15.18
N TRP A 145 3.42 -6.66 14.47
CA TRP A 145 2.02 -6.17 14.39
C TRP A 145 1.84 -4.75 13.83
N THR A 146 2.80 -4.24 13.05
CA THR A 146 2.81 -2.84 12.60
C THR A 146 1.53 -2.38 11.92
N LEU A 147 0.84 -3.24 11.15
CA LEU A 147 -0.42 -2.89 10.50
C LEU A 147 -1.55 -2.86 11.53
N THR A 148 -1.62 -3.88 12.38
CA THR A 148 -2.62 -4.00 13.44
C THR A 148 -2.53 -2.83 14.43
N ASP A 149 -1.32 -2.45 14.83
CA ASP A 149 -1.08 -1.34 15.75
C ASP A 149 -1.53 -0.01 15.14
N ALA A 150 -1.20 0.25 13.87
CA ALA A 150 -1.66 1.44 13.18
C ALA A 150 -3.20 1.50 13.06
N ILE A 151 -3.84 0.35 12.82
CA ILE A 151 -5.30 0.25 12.80
C ILE A 151 -5.89 0.58 14.19
N ARG A 152 -5.32 0.01 15.26
CA ARG A 152 -5.75 0.25 16.64
C ARG A 152 -5.63 1.73 17.01
N GLU A 153 -4.48 2.34 16.71
CA GLU A 153 -4.25 3.77 16.92
C GLU A 153 -5.27 4.63 16.15
N GLY A 154 -5.53 4.32 14.88
CA GLY A 154 -6.56 4.98 14.07
C GLY A 154 -7.97 4.85 14.65
N LEU A 155 -8.29 3.71 15.28
CA LEU A 155 -9.54 3.52 16.03
C LEU A 155 -9.54 4.20 17.41
N GLY A 156 -8.42 4.76 17.86
CA GLY A 156 -8.29 5.41 19.17
C GLY A 156 -8.16 4.40 20.31
N LEU A 157 -7.64 3.22 19.99
CA LEU A 157 -7.36 2.15 20.92
C LEU A 157 -5.84 2.11 21.09
N ALA A 158 -5.34 2.56 22.25
CA ALA A 158 -3.96 2.27 22.66
C ALA A 158 -3.89 0.79 23.08
#